data_AF-A0A1Q6XPS8-F1
#
_entry.id   AF-A0A1Q6XPS8-F1
#
_cell.length_a   1.000
_cell.length_b   1.000
_cell.length_c   1.000
_cell.angle_alpha   90.00
_cell.angle_beta   90.00
_cell.angle_gamma   90.00
#
_symmetry.space_group_name_H-M   'P 1'
#
loop_
_entity.id
_entity.type
_entity.pdbx_description
1 polymer ?
#
loop_
_entity_poly.entity_id
_entity_poly.type
_entity_poly.pdbx_seq_one_letter_code
_entity_poly.pdbx_strand_id
1 'polypeptide(L)'
;MAAVVLPEQVGDQLVDLAAYYDQHHRWFFGFLLVTLVISVTKDVIINGSLPGPLNLGFHLFLAAASVSALLIRWRRYQEFVGVASAGAFVAYVVLLFTRLR
;
A
#
# COMPACT_ATOMS: atom_id res chain seq x y z
N MET A 1 -0.41 -6.97 4.09
CA MET A 1 -1.14 -8.01 4.86
C MET A 1 -1.79 -9.06 3.94
N ALA A 2 -1.11 -9.51 2.86
CA ALA A 2 -1.60 -10.59 1.98
C ALA A 2 -0.56 -11.72 1.80
N ALA A 3 0.61 -11.60 2.43
CA ALA A 3 1.73 -12.53 2.31
C ALA A 3 2.18 -13.11 3.66
N VAL A 4 1.47 -12.82 4.76
CA VAL A 4 1.72 -13.47 6.04
C VAL A 4 0.75 -14.64 6.14
N VAL A 5 1.16 -15.77 5.56
CA VAL A 5 0.60 -17.07 5.91
C VAL A 5 1.37 -17.50 7.15
N LEU A 6 0.72 -17.55 8.32
CA LEU A 6 1.40 -18.03 9.52
C LEU A 6 1.62 -19.54 9.35
N PRO A 7 2.80 -20.07 9.72
CA PRO A 7 3.10 -21.50 9.61
C PRO A 7 2.06 -22.38 10.32
N GLU A 8 1.39 -21.84 11.34
CA GLU A 8 0.37 -22.50 12.15
C GLU A 8 -0.93 -22.81 11.37
N GLN A 9 -1.20 -22.13 10.26
CA GLN A 9 -2.32 -22.46 9.35
C GLN A 9 -1.95 -23.50 8.28
N VAL A 10 -0.67 -23.85 8.18
CA VAL A 10 -0.14 -24.88 7.29
C VAL A 10 -0.24 -26.22 8.03
N GLY A 11 -1.46 -26.75 8.16
CA GLY A 11 -1.60 -28.20 8.22
C GLY A 11 -1.07 -28.83 6.93
N ASP A 12 -1.04 -30.16 6.84
CA ASP A 12 -0.56 -30.97 5.69
C ASP A 12 -1.21 -30.66 4.32
N GLN A 13 -2.04 -29.62 4.20
CA GLN A 13 -2.65 -29.15 2.97
C GLN A 13 -1.77 -28.10 2.27
N LEU A 14 -1.43 -28.38 1.01
CA LEU A 14 -0.81 -27.44 0.09
C LEU A 14 -1.67 -26.18 -0.07
N VAL A 15 -1.19 -25.05 0.44
CA VAL A 15 -1.83 -23.74 0.25
C VAL A 15 -1.51 -23.23 -1.15
N ASP A 16 -2.55 -22.98 -1.96
CA ASP A 16 -2.42 -22.28 -3.23
C ASP A 16 -2.23 -20.77 -2.99
N LEU A 17 -0.97 -20.33 -3.05
CA LEU A 17 -0.61 -18.91 -2.86
C LEU A 17 -1.25 -17.99 -3.91
N ALA A 18 -1.50 -18.47 -5.13
CA ALA A 18 -2.10 -17.66 -6.17
C ALA A 18 -3.58 -17.41 -5.87
N ALA A 19 -4.31 -18.46 -5.48
CA ALA A 19 -5.71 -18.33 -5.06
C ALA A 19 -5.83 -17.45 -3.79
N TYR A 20 -4.89 -17.58 -2.85
CA TYR A 20 -4.86 -16.75 -1.65
C TYR A 20 -4.61 -15.27 -1.97
N TYR A 21 -3.67 -14.97 -2.87
CA TYR A 21 -3.42 -13.62 -3.37
C TYR A 21 -4.65 -13.03 -4.08
N ASP A 22 -5.30 -13.81 -4.95
CA ASP A 22 -6.50 -13.36 -5.68
C ASP A 22 -7.67 -13.03 -4.74
N GLN A 23 -7.75 -13.65 -3.56
CA GLN A 23 -8.75 -13.28 -2.53
C GLN A 23 -8.38 -11.99 -1.77
N HIS A 24 -7.09 -11.68 -1.60
CA HIS A 24 -6.64 -10.64 -0.66
C HIS A 24 -6.04 -9.38 -1.31
N HIS A 25 -5.75 -9.39 -2.61
CA HIS A 25 -5.10 -8.26 -3.29
C HIS A 25 -5.86 -6.93 -3.12
N ARG A 26 -7.21 -6.95 -3.13
CA ARG A 26 -8.03 -5.75 -2.91
C ARG A 26 -7.83 -5.15 -1.52
N TRP A 27 -7.65 -5.99 -0.50
CA TRP A 27 -7.39 -5.53 0.85
C TRP A 27 -6.05 -4.83 0.95
N PHE A 28 -5.01 -5.31 0.26
CA PHE A 28 -3.72 -4.63 0.22
C PHE A 28 -3.86 -3.18 -0.27
N PHE A 29 -4.48 -2.97 -1.43
CA PHE A 29 -4.66 -1.63 -1.98
C PHE A 29 -5.63 -0.77 -1.15
N GLY A 30 -6.68 -1.38 -0.58
CA GLY A 30 -7.60 -0.70 0.34
C GLY A 30 -6.89 -0.20 1.60
N PHE A 31 -6.08 -1.04 2.25
CA PHE A 31 -5.31 -0.65 3.44
C PHE A 31 -4.27 0.42 3.12
N LEU A 32 -3.60 0.32 1.97
CA LEU A 32 -2.66 1.35 1.53
C LEU A 32 -3.38 2.69 1.35
N LEU A 33 -4.53 2.70 0.67
CA LEU A 33 -5.35 3.91 0.48
C LEU A 33 -5.77 4.53 1.81
N VAL A 34 -6.30 3.72 2.74
CA VAL A 34 -6.70 4.19 4.08
C VAL A 34 -5.51 4.76 4.84
N THR A 35 -4.35 4.13 4.78
CA THR A 35 -3.11 4.61 5.42
C THR A 35 -2.72 6.00 4.90
N LEU A 36 -2.83 6.23 3.59
CA LEU A 36 -2.52 7.54 2.98
C LEU A 36 -3.50 8.62 3.42
N VAL A 37 -4.80 8.29 3.48
CA VAL A 37 -5.83 9.22 3.97
C VAL A 37 -5.53 9.62 5.41
N ILE A 38 -5.28 8.64 6.29
CA ILE A 38 -4.94 8.89 7.70
C ILE A 38 -3.69 9.77 7.82
N SER A 39 -2.66 9.52 7.00
CA SER A 39 -1.42 10.29 6.99
C SER A 39 -1.65 11.76 6.64
N VAL A 40 -2.41 12.06 5.58
CA VAL A 40 -2.76 13.45 5.21
C VAL A 40 -3.65 14.10 6.28
N THR A 41 -4.67 13.38 6.77
CA THR A 41 -5.56 13.89 7.82
C THR A 41 -4.79 14.23 9.09
N LYS A 42 -3.80 13.41 9.46
CA LYS A 42 -2.92 13.67 10.60
C LYS A 42 -2.17 14.99 10.43
N ASP A 43 -1.57 15.26 9.27
CA ASP A 43 -0.85 16.52 9.03
C ASP A 43 -1.78 17.73 9.14
N VAL A 44 -3.01 17.63 8.62
CA VAL A 44 -4.01 18.71 8.74
C VAL A 44 -4.40 18.95 10.19
N ILE A 45 -4.65 17.89 10.97
CA ILE A 45 -5.07 18.01 12.38
C ILE A 45 -3.93 18.55 13.25
N ILE A 46 -2.71 18.05 13.07
CA ILE A 46 -1.57 18.37 13.94
C ILE A 46 -0.92 19.70 13.56
N ASN A 47 -0.67 19.92 12.26
CA ASN A 47 0.08 21.08 11.77
C ASN A 47 -0.83 22.20 11.25
N GLY A 48 -2.15 22.01 11.26
CA GLY A 48 -3.13 22.98 10.73
C GLY A 48 -3.01 23.21 9.22
N SER A 49 -2.25 22.38 8.51
CA SER A 49 -1.87 22.58 7.11
C SER A 49 -1.71 21.25 6.40
N LEU A 50 -1.83 21.27 5.07
CA LEU A 50 -1.56 20.10 4.25
C LEU A 50 -0.08 19.72 4.28
N PRO A 51 0.25 18.44 3.99
CA PRO A 51 1.63 18.02 3.81
C PRO A 51 2.33 18.89 2.75
N GLY A 52 3.63 19.11 2.92
CA GLY A 52 4.43 19.85 1.94
C GLY A 52 4.34 19.24 0.53
N PRO A 53 4.57 20.02 -0.55
CA PRO A 53 4.21 19.62 -1.92
C PRO A 53 4.78 18.27 -2.36
N LEU A 54 6.04 17.99 -2.02
CA LEU A 54 6.69 16.72 -2.33
C LEU A 54 6.02 15.55 -1.60
N ASN A 55 5.71 15.74 -0.31
CA ASN A 55 5.05 14.73 0.50
C ASN A 55 3.64 14.43 -0.03
N LEU A 56 2.87 15.49 -0.30
CA LEU A 56 1.53 15.36 -0.88
C LEU A 56 1.58 14.69 -2.26
N GLY A 57 2.60 14.98 -3.07
CA GLY A 57 2.84 14.31 -4.35
C GLY A 57 2.99 12.79 -4.22
N PHE A 58 3.76 12.31 -3.24
CA PHE A 58 3.88 10.88 -2.96
C PHE A 58 2.55 10.25 -2.52
N HIS A 59 1.77 10.95 -1.68
CA HIS A 59 0.45 10.49 -1.27
C HIS A 59 -0.49 10.33 -2.46
N LEU A 60 -0.58 11.34 -3.32
CA LEU A 60 -1.44 11.34 -4.50
C LEU A 60 -1.03 10.25 -5.50
N PHE A 61 0.28 10.08 -5.73
CA PHE A 61 0.79 9.03 -6.61
C PHE A 61 0.42 7.63 -6.12
N LEU A 62 0.68 7.33 -4.84
CA LEU A 62 0.35 6.02 -4.26
C LEU A 62 -1.17 5.79 -4.18
N ALA A 63 -1.95 6.84 -3.93
CA ALA A 63 -3.41 6.76 -3.94
C ALA A 63 -3.94 6.45 -5.35
N ALA A 64 -3.43 7.13 -6.38
CA ALA A 64 -3.80 6.88 -7.77
C ALA A 64 -3.45 5.45 -8.19
N ALA A 65 -2.26 4.95 -7.83
CA ALA A 65 -1.86 3.57 -8.08
C ALA A 65 -2.75 2.54 -7.37
N SER A 66 -3.15 2.84 -6.12
CA SER A 66 -4.06 1.97 -5.35
C SER A 66 -5.46 1.93 -5.97
N VAL A 67 -6.00 3.09 -6.36
CA VAL A 67 -7.30 3.18 -7.04
C VAL A 67 -7.26 2.47 -8.38
N SER A 68 -6.21 2.65 -9.19
CA SER A 68 -6.11 1.97 -10.48
C SER A 68 -6.05 0.45 -10.34
N ALA A 69 -5.34 -0.07 -9.33
CA ALA A 69 -5.27 -1.51 -9.04
C ALA A 69 -6.60 -2.10 -8.54
N LEU A 70 -7.45 -1.29 -7.89
CA LEU A 70 -8.80 -1.70 -7.48
C LEU A 70 -9.79 -1.73 -8.66
N LEU A 71 -9.62 -0.84 -9.64
CA LEU A 71 -10.48 -0.76 -10.82
C LEU A 71 -10.10 -1.75 -11.92
N ILE A 72 -8.80 -2.01 -12.11
CA ILE A 72 -8.29 -2.88 -13.17
C ILE A 72 -8.22 -4.32 -12.67
N ARG A 73 -8.97 -5.23 -13.31
CA ARG A 73 -9.02 -6.66 -12.96
C ARG A 73 -7.92 -7.51 -13.62
N TRP A 74 -6.86 -6.86 -14.12
CA TRP A 74 -5.77 -7.57 -14.79
C TRP A 74 -4.69 -7.97 -13.78
N ARG A 75 -4.55 -9.27 -13.53
CA ARG A 75 -3.65 -9.82 -12.52
C ARG A 75 -2.20 -9.34 -12.63
N ARG A 76 -1.61 -9.38 -13.83
CA ARG A 76 -0.22 -8.93 -14.03
C ARG A 76 -0.03 -7.44 -13.71
N TYR A 77 -1.03 -6.63 -14.03
CA TYR A 77 -1.02 -5.22 -13.67
C TYR A 77 -1.06 -5.04 -12.15
N GLN A 78 -1.94 -5.76 -11.45
CA GLN A 78 -2.04 -5.69 -9.99
C GLN A 78 -0.76 -6.18 -9.29
N GLU A 79 -0.15 -7.25 -9.77
CA GLU A 79 1.14 -7.74 -9.27
C GLU A 79 2.24 -6.68 -9.44
N PHE A 80 2.38 -6.12 -10.65
CA PHE A 80 3.37 -5.07 -10.93
C PHE A 80 3.14 -3.83 -10.08
N VAL A 81 1.90 -3.32 -10.05
CA VAL A 81 1.54 -2.13 -9.25
C VAL A 81 1.71 -2.40 -7.76
N GLY A 82 1.41 -3.61 -7.29
CA GLY A 82 1.61 -4.01 -5.90
C GLY A 82 3.09 -3.93 -5.50
N VAL A 83 3.98 -4.56 -6.26
CA VAL A 83 5.43 -4.53 -6.02
C VAL A 83 5.98 -3.10 -6.13
N ALA A 84 5.59 -2.37 -7.18
CA ALA A 84 6.02 -0.99 -7.38
C ALA A 84 5.56 -0.08 -6.23
N SER A 85 4.30 -0.21 -5.80
CA SER A 85 3.73 0.60 -4.70
C SER A 85 4.38 0.25 -3.36
N ALA A 86 4.67 -1.03 -3.10
CA ALA A 86 5.39 -1.43 -1.90
C ALA A 86 6.81 -0.84 -1.86
N GLY A 87 7.54 -0.92 -2.97
CA GLY A 87 8.87 -0.31 -3.09
C GLY A 87 8.83 1.21 -2.93
N ALA A 88 7.89 1.88 -3.60
CA ALA A 88 7.68 3.32 -3.49
C ALA A 88 7.29 3.74 -2.07
N PHE A 89 6.47 2.95 -1.37
CA PHE A 89 6.09 3.20 0.02
C PHE A 89 7.29 3.08 0.96
N VAL A 90 8.13 2.05 0.82
CA VAL A 90 9.37 1.91 1.59
C VAL A 90 10.30 3.09 1.33
N ALA A 91 10.52 3.45 0.05
CA ALA A 91 11.34 4.59 -0.32
C ALA A 91 10.79 5.91 0.26
N TYR A 92 9.47 6.10 0.21
CA TYR A 92 8.79 7.25 0.81
C TYR A 92 9.05 7.34 2.32
N VAL A 93 8.86 6.25 3.06
CA VAL A 93 9.12 6.19 4.51
C VAL A 93 10.58 6.52 4.79
N VAL A 94 11.54 5.92 4.08
CA VAL A 94 12.97 6.20 4.24
C VAL A 94 13.28 7.68 4.01
N LEU A 95 12.79 8.26 2.92
CA LEU A 95 13.01 9.68 2.59
C LEU A 95 12.37 10.63 3.60
N LEU A 96 11.21 10.26 4.15
CA LEU A 96 10.55 11.03 5.18
C LEU A 96 11.41 11.08 6.44
N PHE A 97 11.93 9.94 6.89
CA PHE A 97 12.79 9.86 8.07
C PHE A 97 14.18 10.50 7.86
N THR A 98 14.72 10.49 6.65
CA THR A 98 15.99 11.19 6.37
C THR A 98 15.83 12.71 6.31
N ARG A 99 14.66 13.23 5.91
CA ARG A 99 14.35 14.68 5.93
C ARG A 99 13.86 15.20 7.27
N LEU A 100 13.51 14.32 8.22
CA LEU A 100 13.09 14.65 9.58
C LEU A 100 14.25 14.74 10.60
N ARG A 101 15.50 14.68 10.12
CA ARG A 101 16.69 15.09 10.89
C ARG A 101 17.06 16.53 10.56
#